data_AF-A0A7C3Z1A7-F1
#
_entry.id   AF-A0A7C3Z1A7-F1
#
_cell.length_a   1.000
_cell.length_b   1.000
_cell.length_c   1.000
_cell.angle_alpha   90.00
_cell.angle_beta   90.00
_cell.angle_gamma   90.00
#
_symmetry.space_group_name_H-M   'P 1'
#
loop_
_entity.id
_entity.type
_entity.pdbx_description
1 polymer ?
#
loop_
_entity_poly.entity_id
_entity_poly.type
_entity_poly.pdbx_seq_one_letter_code
_entity_poly.pdbx_strand_id
1 'polypeptide(L)'
;MGDTEIKFKPRLLGIVCNWCCYGGADLAGVSRFQYPPYIRLMRVMCSGRVDMKHIFRAFANGADGVFVGGCHPNDCHYITNGNYDALAMIQLCRKILEYIGVNPERLRIEWVSAGEGIRFANIMSEFGMQVEKWGPLGKSEGIGEGELQSRLEQVVRLIPYIKLTKREKLRFRSPDEDEYSNLFTSEEVESLFREAPSYYIDPGKCHGCMTCARRCPAGAIAGVRNQVHVIDQEKCIKCGSCLAACPSRFGAVTRIRGGPVSPGVPESERDLAGKSRDKAEEGLLPVG
;
A
#
# COMPACT_ATOMS: atom_id res chain seq x y z
N MET A 1 -42.73 -7.73 19.29
CA MET A 1 -41.68 -8.71 18.93
C MET A 1 -40.44 -7.90 18.67
N GLY A 2 -39.54 -7.85 19.65
CA GLY A 2 -38.34 -7.01 19.59
C GLY A 2 -37.40 -7.55 18.53
N ASP A 3 -37.00 -6.69 17.59
CA ASP A 3 -35.88 -6.95 16.70
C ASP A 3 -34.69 -7.39 17.57
N THR A 4 -34.30 -8.65 17.42
CA THR A 4 -33.12 -9.16 18.11
C THR A 4 -31.93 -8.56 17.39
N GLU A 5 -31.44 -7.41 17.86
CA GLU A 5 -30.24 -6.76 17.33
C GLU A 5 -29.13 -7.79 17.23
N ILE A 6 -28.72 -8.11 16.00
CA ILE A 6 -27.60 -9.01 15.75
C ILE A 6 -26.37 -8.32 16.31
N LYS A 7 -25.92 -8.77 17.49
CA LYS A 7 -24.75 -8.21 18.15
C LYS A 7 -23.54 -8.27 17.22
N PHE A 8 -22.94 -7.12 16.95
CA PHE A 8 -21.76 -6.99 16.10
C PHE A 8 -20.62 -7.88 16.62
N LYS A 9 -20.00 -8.63 15.72
CA LYS A 9 -18.82 -9.47 16.01
C LYS A 9 -17.66 -9.01 15.11
N PRO A 10 -16.59 -8.46 15.68
CA PRO A 10 -15.43 -8.01 14.92
C PRO A 10 -14.81 -9.10 14.07
N ARG A 11 -14.37 -8.73 12.86
CA ARG A 11 -13.52 -9.56 12.00
C ARG A 11 -12.08 -9.10 12.11
N LEU A 12 -11.26 -9.81 12.87
CA LEU A 12 -9.85 -9.46 13.07
C LEU A 12 -8.92 -10.38 12.26
N LEU A 13 -7.94 -9.79 11.58
CA LEU A 13 -6.83 -10.53 10.97
C LEU A 13 -5.55 -10.29 11.77
N GLY A 14 -4.94 -11.35 12.28
CA GLY A 14 -3.63 -11.30 12.91
C GLY A 14 -2.55 -11.78 11.96
N ILE A 15 -1.46 -11.02 11.79
CA ILE A 15 -0.27 -11.46 11.05
C ILE A 15 0.87 -11.57 12.06
N VAL A 16 1.29 -12.81 12.38
CA VAL A 16 2.17 -13.06 13.53
C VAL A 16 3.45 -13.78 13.11
N CYS A 17 4.57 -13.43 13.74
CA CYS A 17 5.85 -14.09 13.49
C CYS A 17 5.84 -15.53 14.01
N ASN A 18 6.55 -16.42 13.31
CA ASN A 18 6.63 -17.85 13.61
C ASN A 18 7.30 -18.11 14.97
N TRP A 19 8.37 -17.38 15.28
CA TRP A 19 9.28 -17.74 16.36
C TRP A 19 8.77 -17.38 17.76
N CYS A 20 8.09 -16.23 17.89
CA CYS A 20 7.72 -15.70 19.19
C CYS A 20 6.18 -15.63 19.32
N CYS A 21 5.53 -14.73 18.59
CA CYS A 21 4.12 -14.46 18.79
C CYS A 21 3.22 -15.66 18.43
N TYR A 22 3.55 -16.41 17.37
CA TYR A 22 2.84 -17.67 17.08
C TYR A 22 3.03 -18.70 18.20
N GLY A 23 4.23 -18.83 18.75
CA GLY A 23 4.49 -19.67 19.92
C GLY A 23 3.71 -19.22 21.16
N GLY A 24 3.57 -17.91 21.38
CA GLY A 24 2.72 -17.36 22.44
C GLY A 24 1.25 -17.71 22.23
N ALA A 25 0.75 -17.66 20.99
CA ALA A 25 -0.60 -18.11 20.64
C ALA A 25 -0.79 -19.61 20.89
N ASP A 26 0.19 -20.44 20.52
CA ASP A 26 0.18 -21.89 20.78
C ASP A 26 0.16 -22.17 22.29
N LEU A 27 1.00 -21.47 23.07
CA LEU A 27 1.04 -21.60 24.53
C LEU A 27 -0.29 -21.17 25.17
N ALA A 28 -0.95 -20.14 24.63
CA ALA A 28 -2.29 -19.75 25.09
C ALA A 28 -3.30 -20.89 24.89
N GLY A 29 -3.22 -21.58 23.74
CA GLY A 29 -4.03 -22.77 23.45
C GLY A 29 -3.75 -23.94 24.39
N VAL A 30 -2.47 -24.31 24.56
CA VAL A 30 -2.05 -25.41 25.46
C VAL A 30 -2.46 -25.12 26.91
N SER A 31 -2.30 -23.88 27.35
CA SER A 31 -2.65 -23.44 28.71
C SER A 31 -4.13 -23.13 28.89
N ARG A 32 -4.95 -23.28 27.83
CA ARG A 32 -6.40 -23.03 27.83
C ARG A 32 -6.79 -21.60 28.23
N PHE A 33 -5.92 -20.62 28.00
CA PHE A 33 -6.26 -19.21 28.20
C PHE A 33 -7.31 -18.78 27.17
N GLN A 34 -8.49 -18.40 27.66
CA GLN A 34 -9.61 -18.04 26.82
C GLN A 34 -9.49 -16.58 26.35
N TYR A 35 -9.87 -16.33 25.11
CA TYR A 35 -10.01 -15.00 24.53
C TYR A 35 -11.13 -15.02 23.46
N PRO A 36 -11.71 -13.87 23.08
CA PRO A 36 -12.78 -13.82 22.10
C PRO A 36 -12.37 -14.44 20.74
N PRO A 37 -13.23 -15.25 20.11
CA PRO A 37 -12.90 -15.97 18.87
C PRO A 37 -13.02 -15.09 17.61
N TYR A 38 -12.61 -13.82 17.68
CA TYR A 38 -12.73 -12.85 16.60
C TYR A 38 -11.55 -12.90 15.61
N ILE A 39 -10.36 -13.25 16.11
CA ILE A 39 -9.12 -13.19 15.34
C ILE A 39 -8.83 -14.47 14.55
N ARG A 40 -8.35 -14.30 13.32
CA ARG A 40 -7.77 -15.36 12.49
C ARG A 40 -6.30 -15.06 12.25
N LEU A 41 -5.43 -16.01 12.56
CA LEU A 41 -3.98 -15.82 12.47
C LEU A 41 -3.42 -16.28 11.11
N MET A 42 -2.61 -15.42 10.50
CA MET A 42 -1.75 -15.69 9.37
C MET A 42 -0.31 -15.73 9.86
N ARG A 43 0.34 -16.88 9.69
CA ARG A 43 1.73 -17.07 10.11
C ARG A 43 2.70 -16.54 9.05
N VAL A 44 3.67 -15.74 9.48
CA VAL A 44 4.83 -15.34 8.69
C VAL A 44 6.10 -15.64 9.48
N MET A 45 7.26 -15.72 8.83
CA MET A 45 8.50 -16.04 9.55
C MET A 45 8.94 -14.92 10.49
N CYS A 46 8.79 -13.66 10.08
CA CYS A 46 9.18 -12.47 10.85
C CYS A 46 8.10 -11.40 10.69
N SER A 47 7.89 -10.56 11.72
CA SER A 47 7.04 -9.37 11.59
C SER A 47 7.56 -8.41 10.50
N GLY A 48 8.87 -8.38 10.24
CA GLY A 48 9.44 -7.63 9.11
C GLY A 48 9.03 -8.14 7.72
N ARG A 49 8.38 -9.30 7.62
CA ARG A 49 7.77 -9.78 6.36
C ARG A 49 6.45 -9.07 6.05
N VAL A 50 5.79 -8.53 7.08
CA VAL A 50 4.55 -7.79 6.95
C VAL A 50 4.81 -6.55 6.10
N ASP A 51 3.87 -6.26 5.21
CA ASP A 51 3.97 -5.18 4.23
C ASP A 51 2.66 -4.41 4.29
N MET A 52 2.70 -3.12 3.98
CA MET A 52 1.53 -2.25 3.92
C MET A 52 0.41 -2.88 3.09
N LYS A 53 0.73 -3.61 2.01
CA LYS A 53 -0.27 -4.28 1.17
C LYS A 53 -1.05 -5.35 1.92
N HIS A 54 -0.43 -6.07 2.85
CA HIS A 54 -1.16 -7.06 3.65
C HIS A 54 -2.21 -6.37 4.54
N ILE A 55 -1.83 -5.24 5.15
CA ILE A 55 -2.68 -4.48 6.06
C ILE A 55 -3.85 -3.84 5.30
N PHE A 56 -3.58 -3.03 4.27
CA PHE A 56 -4.63 -2.33 3.54
C PHE A 56 -5.52 -3.27 2.72
N ARG A 57 -5.02 -4.41 2.24
CA ARG A 57 -5.87 -5.44 1.65
C ARG A 57 -6.74 -6.14 2.68
N ALA A 58 -6.29 -6.29 3.92
CA ALA A 58 -7.13 -6.86 4.97
C ALA A 58 -8.33 -5.94 5.24
N PHE A 59 -8.10 -4.63 5.39
CA PHE A 59 -9.16 -3.63 5.51
C PHE A 59 -10.08 -3.61 4.28
N ALA A 60 -9.52 -3.63 3.06
CA ALA A 60 -10.31 -3.66 1.81
C ALA A 60 -11.14 -4.95 1.64
N ASN A 61 -10.79 -6.02 2.35
CA ASN A 61 -11.57 -7.27 2.39
C ASN A 61 -12.52 -7.34 3.60
N GLY A 62 -12.74 -6.22 4.29
CA GLY A 62 -13.69 -6.10 5.39
C GLY A 62 -13.19 -6.58 6.75
N ALA A 63 -11.88 -6.51 7.02
CA ALA A 63 -11.38 -6.67 8.38
C ALA A 63 -11.68 -5.41 9.20
N ASP A 64 -12.28 -5.58 10.38
CA ASP A 64 -12.56 -4.47 11.31
C ASP A 64 -11.31 -4.04 12.09
N GLY A 65 -10.32 -4.92 12.16
CA GLY A 65 -9.03 -4.63 12.79
C GLY A 65 -7.95 -5.57 12.29
N VAL A 66 -6.72 -5.07 12.25
CA VAL A 66 -5.52 -5.80 11.87
C VAL A 66 -4.55 -5.80 13.02
N PHE A 67 -4.12 -6.98 13.42
CA PHE A 67 -3.13 -7.21 14.47
C PHE A 67 -1.81 -7.68 13.83
N VAL A 68 -0.69 -7.15 14.29
CA VAL A 68 0.65 -7.60 13.91
C VAL A 68 1.42 -8.00 15.15
N GLY A 69 1.85 -9.26 15.20
CA GLY A 69 2.55 -9.82 16.36
C GLY A 69 4.00 -10.15 16.03
N GLY A 70 4.94 -9.69 16.85
CA GLY A 70 6.37 -9.95 16.68
C GLY A 70 7.07 -10.44 17.94
N CYS A 71 8.36 -10.73 17.80
CA CYS A 71 9.27 -10.86 18.95
C CYS A 71 9.51 -9.49 19.57
N HIS A 72 9.78 -9.45 20.87
CA HIS A 72 10.23 -8.24 21.55
C HIS A 72 11.39 -7.56 20.81
N PRO A 73 11.47 -6.22 20.83
CA PRO A 73 12.66 -5.51 20.38
C PRO A 73 13.91 -6.12 21.02
N ASN A 74 15.00 -6.21 20.25
CA ASN A 74 16.24 -6.93 20.59
C ASN A 74 16.17 -8.47 20.64
N ASP A 75 14.98 -9.09 20.67
CA ASP A 75 14.80 -10.55 20.70
C ASP A 75 14.41 -11.12 19.32
N CYS A 76 14.66 -10.38 18.24
CA CYS A 76 14.31 -10.85 16.90
C CYS A 76 15.14 -12.09 16.53
N HIS A 77 14.47 -13.18 16.16
CA HIS A 77 15.16 -14.38 15.68
C HIS A 77 16.08 -14.11 14.47
N TYR A 78 15.70 -13.14 13.62
CA TYR A 78 16.50 -12.75 12.48
C TYR A 78 17.40 -11.55 12.85
N ILE A 79 18.71 -11.73 12.71
CA ILE A 79 19.75 -10.71 12.98
C ILE A 79 19.55 -9.39 12.23
N THR A 80 18.75 -9.38 11.16
CA THR A 80 18.39 -8.17 10.43
C THR A 80 17.44 -7.26 11.22
N ASN A 81 16.92 -7.73 12.37
CA ASN A 81 15.97 -7.06 13.26
C ASN A 81 14.74 -6.52 12.53
N GLY A 82 14.03 -7.41 11.82
CA GLY A 82 12.87 -7.04 11.02
C GLY A 82 11.67 -6.52 11.83
N ASN A 83 11.66 -6.71 13.15
CA ASN A 83 10.66 -6.12 14.03
C ASN A 83 10.74 -4.58 14.09
N TYR A 84 11.92 -3.98 14.02
CA TYR A 84 12.06 -2.51 13.91
C TYR A 84 11.57 -1.97 12.57
N ASP A 85 11.82 -2.70 11.48
CA ASP A 85 11.28 -2.32 10.16
C ASP A 85 9.74 -2.40 10.17
N ALA A 86 9.17 -3.39 10.89
CA ALA A 86 7.73 -3.49 11.09
C ALA A 86 7.17 -2.31 11.90
N LEU A 87 7.85 -1.87 12.97
CA LEU A 87 7.46 -0.69 13.75
C LEU A 87 7.34 0.56 12.87
N ALA A 88 8.40 0.91 12.15
CA ALA A 88 8.40 2.09 11.27
C ALA A 88 7.27 2.00 10.24
N MET A 89 7.08 0.82 9.64
CA MET A 89 6.03 0.60 8.65
C MET A 89 4.61 0.74 9.23
N ILE A 90 4.37 0.23 10.44
CA ILE A 90 3.08 0.33 11.12
C ILE A 90 2.73 1.77 11.48
N GLN A 91 3.70 2.57 11.95
CA GLN A 91 3.45 3.98 12.25
C GLN A 91 3.05 4.78 11.01
N LEU A 92 3.69 4.52 9.86
CA LEU A 92 3.26 5.10 8.59
C LEU A 92 1.85 4.61 8.19
N CYS A 93 1.53 3.32 8.39
CA CYS A 93 0.20 2.81 8.10
C CYS A 93 -0.87 3.46 8.97
N ARG A 94 -0.60 3.68 10.26
CA ARG A 94 -1.51 4.40 11.18
C ARG A 94 -1.79 5.82 10.69
N LYS A 95 -0.75 6.56 10.30
CA LYS A 95 -0.92 7.91 9.72
C LYS A 95 -1.69 7.90 8.40
N ILE A 96 -1.53 6.87 7.58
CA ILE A 96 -2.32 6.70 6.36
C ILE A 96 -3.79 6.37 6.69
N LEU A 97 -4.07 5.55 7.71
CA LEU A 97 -5.44 5.29 8.18
C LEU A 97 -6.11 6.57 8.64
N GLU A 98 -5.41 7.37 9.46
CA GLU A 98 -5.85 8.70 9.90
C GLU A 98 -6.19 9.60 8.71
N TYR A 99 -5.32 9.67 7.69
CA TYR A 99 -5.54 10.46 6.47
C TYR A 99 -6.81 10.04 5.70
N ILE A 100 -7.09 8.74 5.61
CA ILE A 100 -8.31 8.25 4.92
C ILE A 100 -9.56 8.27 5.82
N GLY A 101 -9.46 8.79 7.05
CA GLY A 101 -10.55 8.90 8.00
C GLY A 101 -10.89 7.60 8.73
N VAL A 102 -10.01 6.60 8.71
CA VAL A 102 -10.16 5.36 9.46
C VAL A 102 -9.43 5.47 10.80
N ASN A 103 -10.04 4.98 11.88
CA ASN A 103 -9.40 4.99 13.19
C ASN A 103 -8.04 4.24 13.14
N PRO A 104 -6.89 4.91 13.41
CA PRO A 104 -5.57 4.28 13.35
C PRO A 104 -5.38 3.15 14.37
N GLU A 105 -6.13 3.17 15.48
CA GLU A 105 -6.08 2.13 16.51
C GLU A 105 -6.70 0.79 16.06
N ARG A 106 -7.35 0.75 14.89
CA ARG A 106 -7.72 -0.51 14.22
C ARG A 106 -6.51 -1.30 13.71
N LEU A 107 -5.33 -0.68 13.68
CA LEU A 107 -4.06 -1.34 13.40
C LEU A 107 -3.21 -1.39 14.67
N ARG A 108 -3.04 -2.58 15.22
CA ARG A 108 -2.28 -2.80 16.45
C ARG A 108 -1.05 -3.66 16.19
N ILE A 109 0.11 -3.21 16.67
CA ILE A 109 1.34 -4.01 16.73
C ILE A 109 1.66 -4.30 18.19
N GLU A 110 2.05 -5.53 18.49
CA GLU A 110 2.41 -5.97 19.85
C GLU A 110 3.56 -6.99 19.82
N TRP A 111 4.23 -7.06 20.96
CA TRP A 111 5.34 -7.96 21.19
C TRP A 111 4.98 -9.06 22.19
N VAL A 112 5.18 -10.30 21.75
CA VAL A 112 4.82 -11.49 22.51
C VAL A 112 5.89 -12.54 22.25
N SER A 113 6.61 -12.92 23.31
CA SER A 113 7.53 -14.06 23.31
C SER A 113 6.77 -15.39 23.27
N ALA A 114 7.47 -16.48 22.97
CA ALA A 114 6.87 -17.81 22.95
C ALA A 114 6.35 -18.26 24.35
N GLY A 115 6.91 -17.70 25.42
CA GLY A 115 6.52 -17.99 26.81
C GLY A 115 5.32 -17.18 27.32
N GLU A 116 4.79 -16.25 26.51
CA GLU A 116 3.82 -15.24 26.94
C GLU A 116 2.38 -15.53 26.49
N GLY A 117 1.91 -16.76 26.73
CA GLY A 117 0.56 -17.17 26.31
C GLY A 117 -0.56 -16.36 26.98
N ILE A 118 -0.42 -16.02 28.27
CA ILE A 118 -1.41 -15.20 28.99
C ILE A 118 -1.44 -13.76 28.44
N ARG A 119 -0.28 -13.21 28.08
CA ARG A 119 -0.18 -11.87 27.46
C ARG A 119 -0.90 -11.87 26.11
N PHE A 120 -0.67 -12.89 25.28
CA PHE A 120 -1.37 -13.03 24.00
C PHE A 120 -2.89 -13.02 24.19
N ALA A 121 -3.41 -13.87 25.09
CA ALA A 121 -4.85 -13.94 25.37
C ALA A 121 -5.44 -12.60 25.87
N ASN A 122 -4.71 -11.90 26.74
CA ASN A 122 -5.12 -10.59 27.25
C ASN A 122 -5.17 -9.54 26.14
N ILE A 123 -4.13 -9.48 25.29
CA ILE A 123 -4.11 -8.56 24.14
C ILE A 123 -5.26 -8.85 23.17
N MET A 124 -5.54 -10.12 22.87
CA MET A 124 -6.64 -10.49 21.96
C MET A 124 -8.00 -10.09 22.54
N SER A 125 -8.16 -10.24 23.85
CA SER A 125 -9.37 -9.81 24.57
C SER A 125 -9.53 -8.30 24.55
N GLU A 126 -8.47 -7.57 24.88
CA GLU A 126 -8.46 -6.11 24.89
C GLU A 126 -8.74 -5.53 23.51
N PHE A 127 -8.01 -5.98 22.48
CA PHE A 127 -8.18 -5.52 21.11
C PHE A 127 -9.56 -5.92 20.54
N GLY A 128 -10.04 -7.13 20.85
CA GLY A 128 -11.38 -7.57 20.49
C GLY A 128 -12.47 -6.67 21.06
N MET A 129 -12.39 -6.33 22.34
CA MET A 129 -13.35 -5.43 23.00
C MET A 129 -13.28 -3.99 22.46
N GLN A 130 -12.07 -3.48 22.18
CA GLN A 130 -11.89 -2.16 21.57
C GLN A 130 -12.57 -2.07 20.21
N VAL A 131 -12.32 -3.04 19.32
CA VAL A 131 -12.93 -3.07 17.99
C VAL A 131 -14.44 -3.30 18.06
N GLU A 132 -14.91 -4.16 18.97
CA GLU A 132 -16.35 -4.35 19.22
C GLU A 132 -17.03 -3.04 19.67
N LYS A 133 -16.37 -2.24 20.51
CA LYS A 133 -16.85 -0.93 20.97
C LYS A 133 -16.91 0.09 19.84
N TRP A 134 -15.92 0.13 18.96
CA TRP A 134 -15.93 1.06 17.82
C TRP A 134 -17.01 0.67 16.81
N GLY A 135 -17.23 -0.62 16.60
CA GLY A 135 -18.20 -1.12 15.63
C GLY A 135 -17.59 -1.43 14.27
N PRO A 136 -18.42 -1.71 13.25
CA PRO A 136 -17.97 -2.10 11.91
C PRO A 136 -17.12 -1.01 11.25
N LEU A 137 -16.06 -1.42 10.54
CA LEU A 137 -15.23 -0.53 9.73
C LEU A 137 -16.09 0.30 8.75
N GLY A 138 -15.79 1.59 8.62
CA GLY A 138 -16.49 2.53 7.76
C GLY A 138 -17.72 3.09 8.43
N LYS A 139 -18.62 2.24 8.93
CA LYS A 139 -19.85 2.68 9.61
C LYS A 139 -19.55 3.49 10.87
N SER A 140 -18.59 3.04 11.68
CA SER A 140 -18.21 3.76 12.90
C SER A 140 -17.53 5.10 12.65
N GLU A 141 -16.93 5.26 11.47
CA GLU A 141 -16.26 6.46 11.01
C GLU A 141 -17.16 7.36 10.16
N GLY A 142 -18.42 6.97 9.92
CA GLY A 142 -19.36 7.71 9.09
C GLY A 142 -19.04 7.68 7.59
N ILE A 143 -18.27 6.69 7.13
CA ILE A 143 -17.85 6.53 5.72
C ILE A 143 -18.73 5.48 5.03
N GLY A 144 -19.27 5.82 3.85
CA GLY A 144 -20.02 4.86 3.04
C GLY A 144 -19.13 3.71 2.52
N GLU A 145 -19.69 2.52 2.35
CA GLU A 145 -18.92 1.32 1.96
C GLU A 145 -18.15 1.49 0.65
N GLY A 146 -18.81 2.01 -0.40
CA GLY A 146 -18.16 2.28 -1.69
C GLY A 146 -17.09 3.37 -1.62
N GLU A 147 -17.28 4.37 -0.76
CA GLU A 147 -16.29 5.43 -0.55
C GLU A 147 -15.06 4.89 0.19
N LEU A 148 -15.25 4.12 1.26
CA LEU A 148 -14.18 3.48 2.00
C LEU A 148 -13.36 2.56 1.08
N GLN A 149 -14.04 1.75 0.26
CA GLN A 149 -13.39 0.85 -0.68
C GLN A 149 -12.51 1.63 -1.67
N SER A 150 -13.04 2.72 -2.24
CA SER A 150 -12.28 3.60 -3.14
C SER A 150 -11.05 4.20 -2.46
N ARG A 151 -11.18 4.71 -1.22
CA ARG A 151 -10.06 5.25 -0.44
C ARG A 151 -8.97 4.19 -0.19
N LEU A 152 -9.37 2.98 0.23
CA LEU A 152 -8.44 1.87 0.49
C LEU A 152 -7.72 1.41 -0.79
N GLU A 153 -8.43 1.29 -1.91
CA GLU A 153 -7.85 0.92 -3.21
C GLU A 153 -6.83 1.96 -3.70
N GLN A 154 -7.14 3.25 -3.53
CA GLN A 154 -6.20 4.32 -3.82
C GLN A 154 -4.91 4.20 -2.99
N VAL A 155 -5.02 3.92 -1.69
CA VAL A 155 -3.86 3.66 -0.83
C VAL A 155 -3.07 2.46 -1.36
N VAL A 156 -3.72 1.32 -1.61
CA VAL A 156 -3.06 0.09 -2.08
C VAL A 156 -2.26 0.32 -3.36
N ARG A 157 -2.81 1.13 -4.29
CA ARG A 157 -2.15 1.51 -5.54
C ARG A 157 -0.93 2.40 -5.31
N LEU A 158 -0.97 3.28 -4.31
CA LEU A 158 0.10 4.22 -3.99
C LEU A 158 1.23 3.62 -3.14
N ILE A 159 1.02 2.47 -2.48
CA ILE A 159 2.04 1.84 -1.63
C ILE A 159 3.43 1.75 -2.28
N PRO A 160 3.60 1.31 -3.56
CA PRO A 160 4.94 1.25 -4.17
C PRO A 160 5.63 2.62 -4.24
N TYR A 161 4.88 3.68 -4.56
CA TYR A 161 5.36 5.05 -4.55
C TYR A 161 5.69 5.52 -3.11
N ILE A 162 4.78 5.30 -2.16
CA ILE A 162 4.97 5.65 -0.74
C ILE A 162 6.25 5.03 -0.19
N LYS A 163 6.46 3.72 -0.43
CA LYS A 163 7.66 3.01 0.00
C LYS A 163 8.94 3.53 -0.63
N LEU A 164 8.88 3.94 -1.91
CA LEU A 164 10.02 4.53 -2.59
C LEU A 164 10.36 5.89 -1.97
N THR A 165 9.36 6.74 -1.76
CA THR A 165 9.52 8.10 -1.23
C THR A 165 9.95 8.12 0.23
N LYS A 166 9.42 7.22 1.07
CA LYS A 166 9.75 7.15 2.51
C LYS A 166 10.80 6.09 2.83
N ARG A 167 11.57 5.62 1.83
CA ARG A 167 12.55 4.52 1.99
C ARG A 167 13.54 4.71 3.13
N GLU A 168 14.05 5.93 3.32
CA GLU A 168 15.03 6.23 4.37
C GLU A 168 14.41 6.13 5.76
N LYS A 169 13.27 6.80 5.99
CA LYS A 169 12.52 6.70 7.25
C LYS A 169 12.03 5.28 7.55
N LEU A 170 11.66 4.51 6.53
CA LEU A 170 11.26 3.10 6.70
C LEU A 170 12.42 2.18 7.09
N ARG A 171 13.67 2.63 6.99
CA ARG A 171 14.86 1.91 7.47
C ARG A 171 15.32 2.39 8.85
N PHE A 172 14.55 3.27 9.47
CA PHE A 172 14.84 3.77 10.81
C PHE A 172 14.79 2.65 11.83
N ARG A 173 15.83 2.59 12.66
CA ARG A 173 16.03 1.55 13.68
C ARG A 173 16.51 2.22 14.95
N SER A 174 15.70 2.13 16.00
CA SER A 174 16.04 2.61 17.33
C SER A 174 15.57 1.59 18.36
N PRO A 175 16.34 1.36 19.44
CA PRO A 175 15.87 0.58 20.57
C PRO A 175 14.77 1.32 21.36
N ASP A 176 14.64 2.63 21.19
CA ASP A 176 13.60 3.44 21.83
C ASP A 176 12.32 3.44 20.97
N GLU A 177 11.24 2.88 21.51
CA GLU A 177 9.94 2.82 20.84
C GLU A 177 9.30 4.21 20.69
N ASP A 178 9.58 5.15 21.58
CA ASP A 178 8.96 6.49 21.57
C ASP A 178 9.40 7.31 20.35
N GLU A 179 10.60 7.04 19.82
CA GLU A 179 11.11 7.66 18.59
C GLU A 179 10.27 7.27 17.36
N TYR A 180 9.56 6.14 17.39
CA TYR A 180 8.71 5.69 16.29
C TYR A 180 7.38 6.43 16.24
N SER A 181 6.82 6.81 17.39
CA SER A 181 5.51 7.47 17.49
C SER A 181 5.44 8.79 16.70
N ASN A 182 6.58 9.49 16.61
CA ASN A 182 6.71 10.76 15.90
C ASN A 182 7.46 10.66 14.57
N LEU A 183 7.71 9.44 14.07
CA LEU A 183 8.52 9.22 12.86
C LEU A 183 7.88 9.83 11.58
N PHE A 184 6.55 9.90 11.56
CA PHE A 184 5.76 10.45 10.44
C PHE A 184 4.72 11.46 10.94
N THR A 185 4.65 12.62 10.27
CA THR A 185 3.61 13.63 10.54
C THR A 185 2.42 13.50 9.58
N SER A 186 1.28 14.10 9.94
CA SER A 186 0.09 14.09 9.07
C SER A 186 0.35 14.88 7.76
N GLU A 187 1.01 16.04 7.81
CA GLU A 187 1.42 16.80 6.61
C GLU A 187 2.34 15.98 5.68
N GLU A 188 3.26 15.21 6.26
CA GLU A 188 4.12 14.31 5.49
C GLU A 188 3.34 13.21 4.76
N VAL A 189 2.21 12.77 5.31
CA VAL A 189 1.34 11.79 4.67
C VAL A 189 0.44 12.47 3.64
N GLU A 190 -0.17 13.60 3.97
CA GLU A 190 -1.00 14.39 3.05
C GLU A 190 -0.24 14.75 1.76
N SER A 191 1.01 15.21 1.89
CA SER A 191 1.89 15.50 0.75
C SER A 191 2.15 14.27 -0.14
N LEU A 192 2.21 13.04 0.40
CA LEU A 192 2.34 11.84 -0.42
C LEU A 192 1.16 11.65 -1.37
N PHE A 193 -0.05 11.95 -0.93
CA PHE A 193 -1.26 11.82 -1.74
C PHE A 193 -1.44 13.02 -2.67
N ARG A 194 -1.23 14.24 -2.18
CA ARG A 194 -1.35 15.49 -2.94
C ARG A 194 -0.33 15.59 -4.08
N GLU A 195 0.91 15.16 -3.84
CA GLU A 195 2.01 15.28 -4.80
C GLU A 195 2.30 13.98 -5.57
N ALA A 196 1.44 12.97 -5.44
CA ALA A 196 1.58 11.70 -6.12
C ALA A 196 1.77 11.93 -7.64
N PRO A 197 2.92 11.51 -8.22
CA PRO A 197 3.21 11.83 -9.60
C PRO A 197 2.33 11.01 -10.54
N SER A 198 2.02 11.58 -11.68
CA SER A 198 1.49 10.85 -12.82
C SER A 198 2.49 10.94 -13.97
N TYR A 199 2.46 9.93 -14.84
CA TYR A 199 3.37 9.85 -15.97
C TYR A 199 2.56 9.79 -17.26
N TYR A 200 2.97 10.61 -18.23
CA TYR A 200 2.36 10.69 -19.55
C TYR A 200 3.42 10.46 -20.62
N ILE A 201 3.03 9.85 -21.74
CA ILE A 201 3.89 9.66 -22.91
C ILE A 201 3.38 10.59 -24.00
N ASP A 202 4.21 11.56 -24.37
CA ASP A 202 3.93 12.51 -25.45
C ASP A 202 3.92 11.79 -26.81
N PRO A 203 2.77 11.72 -27.50
CA PRO A 203 2.65 11.08 -28.81
C PRO A 203 3.48 11.74 -29.91
N GLY A 204 3.82 13.01 -29.78
CA GLY A 204 4.66 13.74 -30.74
C GLY A 204 6.15 13.41 -30.60
N LYS A 205 6.58 12.95 -29.43
CA LYS A 205 7.98 12.62 -29.12
C LYS A 205 8.26 11.12 -29.02
N CYS A 206 7.23 10.30 -28.91
CA CYS A 206 7.38 8.85 -28.74
C CYS A 206 7.78 8.18 -30.06
N HIS A 207 8.91 7.47 -30.04
CA HIS A 207 9.43 6.71 -31.20
C HIS A 207 9.12 5.20 -31.16
N GLY A 208 8.26 4.72 -30.25
CA GLY A 208 7.85 3.31 -30.24
C GLY A 208 8.98 2.28 -30.02
N CYS A 209 10.03 2.63 -29.27
CA CYS A 209 11.22 1.78 -29.06
C CYS A 209 11.05 0.65 -28.02
N MET A 210 9.88 0.54 -27.38
CA MET A 210 9.53 -0.39 -26.30
C MET A 210 10.31 -0.34 -24.97
N THR A 211 11.34 0.50 -24.82
CA THR A 211 12.16 0.51 -23.58
C THR A 211 11.35 0.80 -22.32
N CYS A 212 10.42 1.76 -22.36
CA CYS A 212 9.57 2.08 -21.22
C CYS A 212 8.65 0.92 -20.85
N ALA A 213 8.02 0.26 -21.84
CA ALA A 213 7.14 -0.89 -21.62
C ALA A 213 7.89 -2.06 -20.98
N ARG A 214 9.09 -2.39 -21.49
CA ARG A 214 9.93 -3.48 -20.94
C ARG A 214 10.41 -3.22 -19.51
N ARG A 215 10.65 -1.95 -19.15
CA ARG A 215 11.08 -1.57 -17.80
C ARG A 215 9.93 -1.33 -16.84
N CYS A 216 8.67 -1.43 -17.28
CA CYS A 216 7.52 -1.19 -16.40
C CYS A 216 7.28 -2.40 -15.51
N PRO A 217 7.51 -2.33 -14.19
CA PRO A 217 7.31 -3.46 -13.28
C PRO A 217 5.82 -3.84 -13.12
N ALA A 218 4.91 -2.93 -13.45
CA ALA A 218 3.47 -3.14 -13.35
C ALA A 218 2.81 -3.59 -14.67
N GLY A 219 3.57 -3.64 -15.78
CA GLY A 219 2.98 -3.91 -17.10
C GLY A 219 1.94 -2.86 -17.53
N ALA A 220 2.03 -1.63 -17.02
CA ALA A 220 1.03 -0.58 -17.19
C ALA A 220 1.16 0.20 -18.51
N ILE A 221 1.96 -0.26 -19.47
CA ILE A 221 2.25 0.48 -20.70
C ILE A 221 1.79 -0.34 -21.90
N ALA A 222 0.81 0.17 -22.62
CA ALA A 222 0.27 -0.41 -23.83
C ALA A 222 1.02 0.12 -25.07
N GLY A 223 1.08 -0.71 -26.11
CA GLY A 223 1.69 -0.40 -27.42
C GLY A 223 2.84 -1.36 -27.77
N VAL A 224 3.01 -1.60 -29.07
CA VAL A 224 4.08 -2.44 -29.61
C VAL A 224 5.18 -1.61 -30.29
N ARG A 225 6.18 -2.27 -30.87
CA ARG A 225 7.24 -1.59 -31.62
C ARG A 225 6.63 -0.76 -32.76
N ASN A 226 7.17 0.44 -32.96
CA ASN A 226 6.69 1.43 -33.94
C ASN A 226 5.28 1.99 -33.68
N GLN A 227 4.77 1.84 -32.45
CA GLN A 227 3.55 2.52 -31.99
C GLN A 227 3.83 3.50 -30.87
N VAL A 228 3.03 4.56 -30.79
CA VAL A 228 2.97 5.44 -29.62
C VAL A 228 2.49 4.62 -28.43
N HIS A 229 3.34 4.50 -27.41
CA HIS A 229 2.94 3.86 -26.18
C HIS A 229 2.03 4.75 -25.33
N VAL A 230 1.11 4.13 -24.60
CA VAL A 230 0.18 4.80 -23.67
C VAL A 230 0.26 4.15 -22.30
N ILE A 231 0.29 4.96 -21.24
CA ILE A 231 0.31 4.48 -19.86
C ILE A 231 -1.12 4.33 -19.36
N ASP A 232 -1.49 3.11 -19.00
CA ASP A 232 -2.70 2.77 -18.26
C ASP A 232 -2.57 3.32 -16.81
N GLN A 233 -3.31 4.39 -16.52
CA GLN A 233 -3.24 5.08 -15.23
C GLN A 233 -3.85 4.27 -14.08
N GLU A 234 -4.69 3.29 -14.37
CA GLU A 234 -5.27 2.41 -13.36
C GLU A 234 -4.24 1.39 -12.88
N LYS A 235 -3.43 0.86 -13.81
CA LYS A 235 -2.34 -0.10 -13.49
C LYS A 235 -1.04 0.58 -13.04
N CYS A 236 -0.85 1.86 -13.31
CA CYS A 236 0.40 2.56 -13.01
C CYS A 236 0.67 2.67 -11.50
N ILE A 237 1.79 2.10 -11.05
CA ILE A 237 2.25 2.19 -9.66
C ILE A 237 3.12 3.43 -9.35
N LYS A 238 3.19 4.38 -10.28
CA LYS A 238 3.87 5.69 -10.12
C LYS A 238 5.34 5.62 -9.68
N CYS A 239 6.07 4.58 -10.09
CA CYS A 239 7.47 4.35 -9.74
C CYS A 239 8.49 5.18 -10.54
N GLY A 240 8.07 5.77 -11.67
CA GLY A 240 8.95 6.58 -12.53
C GLY A 240 9.96 5.80 -13.38
N SER A 241 9.92 4.46 -13.39
CA SER A 241 10.81 3.65 -14.23
C SER A 241 10.72 4.01 -15.71
N CYS A 242 9.52 4.35 -16.22
CA CYS A 242 9.34 4.79 -17.60
C CYS A 242 10.05 6.11 -17.91
N LEU A 243 10.00 7.08 -16.99
CA LEU A 243 10.68 8.37 -17.14
C LEU A 243 12.19 8.17 -17.20
N ALA A 244 12.75 7.39 -16.29
CA ALA A 244 14.18 7.08 -16.27
C ALA A 244 14.62 6.21 -17.47
N ALA A 245 13.71 5.44 -18.06
CA ALA A 245 13.99 4.58 -19.21
C ALA A 245 13.95 5.30 -20.56
N CYS A 246 13.20 6.41 -20.65
CA CYS A 246 13.00 7.11 -21.90
C CYS A 246 14.32 7.78 -22.32
N PRO A 247 14.87 7.49 -23.52
CA PRO A 247 16.11 8.13 -23.98
C PRO A 247 15.98 9.65 -23.99
N SER A 248 16.98 10.35 -23.43
CA SER A 248 17.00 11.82 -23.33
C SER A 248 16.84 12.52 -24.68
N ARG A 249 17.37 11.92 -25.76
CA ARG A 249 17.21 12.39 -27.14
C ARG A 249 15.74 12.51 -27.59
N PHE A 250 14.84 11.73 -27.00
CA PHE A 250 13.40 11.76 -27.30
C PHE A 250 12.64 12.52 -26.21
N GLY A 251 12.95 12.24 -24.94
CA GLY A 251 12.31 12.90 -23.81
C GLY A 251 10.78 12.80 -23.82
N ALA A 252 10.25 11.66 -24.27
CA ALA A 252 8.81 11.49 -24.52
C ALA A 252 7.98 11.29 -23.25
N VAL A 253 8.58 10.89 -22.13
CA VAL A 253 7.86 10.68 -20.88
C VAL A 253 7.91 11.95 -20.04
N THR A 254 6.76 12.46 -19.63
CA THR A 254 6.66 13.63 -18.74
C THR A 254 6.11 13.24 -17.37
N ARG A 255 6.58 13.94 -16.33
CA ARG A 255 6.07 13.81 -14.96
C ARG A 255 5.10 14.96 -14.69
N ILE A 256 3.88 14.63 -14.33
CA ILE A 256 2.82 15.57 -13.95
C ILE A 256 2.64 15.46 -12.42
N ARG A 257 2.57 16.58 -11.71
CA ARG A 257 2.27 16.62 -10.26
C ARG A 257 0.88 17.20 -10.06
N GLY A 258 0.03 16.53 -9.29
CA GLY A 258 -1.26 17.08 -8.83
C GLY A 258 -2.30 17.42 -9.91
N GLY A 259 -2.10 17.02 -11.16
CA GLY A 259 -3.00 17.34 -12.29
C GLY A 259 -3.53 16.09 -13.01
N PRO A 260 -4.68 16.21 -13.70
CA PRO A 260 -5.22 15.12 -14.50
C PRO A 260 -4.27 14.79 -15.65
N VAL A 261 -4.16 13.51 -15.98
CA VAL A 261 -3.36 13.04 -17.12
C VAL A 261 -4.26 13.09 -18.35
N SER A 262 -3.76 13.66 -19.44
CA SER A 262 -4.46 13.59 -20.74
C SER A 262 -4.76 12.13 -21.08
N PRO A 263 -5.98 11.80 -21.54
CA PRO A 263 -6.25 10.48 -22.08
C PRO A 263 -5.25 10.22 -23.21
N GLY A 264 -4.70 9.01 -23.23
CA GLY A 264 -3.77 8.61 -24.27
C GLY A 264 -4.47 8.48 -25.62
N VAL A 265 -3.68 8.50 -26.69
CA VAL A 265 -4.18 8.39 -28.06
C VAL A 265 -4.88 7.02 -28.26
N PRO A 266 -6.03 6.95 -28.98
CA PRO A 266 -6.70 5.70 -29.31
C PRO A 266 -5.80 4.75 -30.10
N GLU A 267 -6.04 3.43 -30.01
CA GLU A 267 -5.17 2.43 -30.66
C GLU A 267 -5.02 2.64 -32.17
N SER A 268 -6.09 3.07 -32.85
CA SER A 268 -6.13 3.40 -34.28
C SER A 268 -5.17 4.51 -34.70
N GLU A 269 -4.78 5.39 -33.78
CA GLU A 269 -3.95 6.57 -34.05
C GLU A 269 -2.52 6.43 -33.49
N ARG A 270 -2.16 5.25 -32.98
CA ARG A 270 -0.83 4.99 -32.40
C ARG A 270 0.24 4.64 -33.42
N ASP A 271 -0.13 4.23 -34.63
CA ASP A 271 0.83 3.80 -35.64
C ASP A 271 1.71 4.96 -36.14
N LEU A 272 3.02 4.84 -35.95
CA LEU A 272 3.99 5.86 -36.35
C LEU A 272 4.31 5.80 -37.85
N ALA A 273 3.96 4.71 -38.54
CA ALA A 273 4.21 4.53 -39.96
C ALA A 273 3.41 5.51 -40.85
N GLY A 274 2.24 5.98 -40.39
CA GLY A 274 1.43 6.98 -41.08
C GLY A 274 2.03 8.39 -41.01
N LYS A 275 2.55 8.80 -39.84
CA LYS A 275 3.12 10.14 -39.61
C LYS A 275 4.35 10.47 -40.46
N SER A 276 5.09 9.46 -40.93
CA SER A 276 6.19 9.64 -41.89
C SER A 276 5.72 9.96 -43.31
N ARG A 277 4.49 9.59 -43.69
CA ARG A 277 3.90 9.95 -45.00
C ARG A 277 3.32 11.36 -44.98
N ASP A 278 2.60 11.73 -43.93
CA ASP A 278 1.96 13.06 -43.82
C ASP A 278 3.00 14.19 -43.72
N LYS A 279 4.11 13.98 -43.01
CA LYS A 279 5.24 14.94 -42.99
C LYS A 279 5.97 15.08 -44.33
N ALA A 280 5.86 14.11 -45.23
CA ALA A 280 6.42 14.21 -46.57
C ALA A 280 5.50 15.01 -47.51
N GLU A 281 4.20 15.03 -47.28
CA GLU A 281 3.22 15.82 -48.05
C GLU A 281 3.17 17.29 -47.60
N GLU A 282 3.29 17.61 -46.31
CA GLU A 282 3.35 19.01 -45.82
C GLU A 282 4.66 19.74 -46.17
N GLY A 283 5.70 19.04 -46.60
CA GLY A 283 7.00 19.60 -47.00
C GLY A 283 7.07 20.09 -48.45
N LEU A 284 6.03 19.86 -49.28
CA LEU A 284 5.94 20.39 -50.63
C LEU A 284 4.96 21.58 -50.67
N LEU A 285 5.42 22.75 -50.23
CA LEU A 285 4.86 24.01 -50.73
C LEU A 285 5.60 24.37 -52.03
N PRO A 286 4.91 24.62 -53.15
CA PRO A 286 5.55 25.05 -54.37
C PRO A 286 6.13 26.45 -54.15
N VAL A 287 7.43 26.60 -54.38
CA VAL A 287 8.04 27.91 -54.58
C VAL A 287 7.50 28.44 -55.90
N GLY A 288 6.49 29.31 -55.81
CA GLY A 288 5.93 30.08 -56.92
C GLY A 288 6.30 31.55 -56.77
#